data_AF-A0A0F8ZMF4-F1
#
_entry.id   AF-A0A0F8ZMF4-F1
#
_cell.length_a   1.000
_cell.length_b   1.000
_cell.length_c   1.000
_cell.angle_alpha   90.00
_cell.angle_beta   90.00
_cell.angle_gamma   90.00
#
_symmetry.space_group_name_H-M   'P 1'
#
loop_
_entity.id
_entity.type
_entity.pdbx_description
1 polymer ?
#
loop_
_entity_poly.entity_id
_entity_poly.type
_entity_poly.pdbx_seq_one_letter_code
_entity_poly.pdbx_strand_id
1 'polypeptide(L)'
;MKYLRSKLEETGHLPHLHRVQLGIFLKSLGMDVDTQLHFWYETAIDNVNITFETFNRRAGYQIRHLYGLEGGRIDYAVPKCQTIISDYFCLFQNINSKILTPILESFYNLDQNKEKFDFNEVLVEIENFKPRNACSTVFKLLNKEKKFISHPLSWVKGSMKKSKIK
;
A
#
# COMPACT_ATOMS: atom_id res chain seq x y z
N MET A 1 -0.82 2.05 -0.77
CA MET A 1 -0.42 0.63 -0.59
C MET A 1 -0.42 -0.15 -1.89
N LYS A 2 -1.54 -0.22 -2.65
CA LYS A 2 -1.58 -0.93 -3.96
C LYS A 2 -0.43 -0.54 -4.90
N TYR A 3 -0.13 0.75 -5.01
CA TYR A 3 1.01 1.24 -5.79
C TYR A 3 2.36 0.69 -5.36
N LEU A 4 2.68 0.72 -4.05
CA LEU A 4 3.95 0.20 -3.53
C LEU A 4 4.12 -1.29 -3.82
N ARG A 5 3.04 -2.07 -3.65
CA ARG A 5 3.04 -3.50 -3.99
C ARG A 5 3.29 -3.73 -5.48
N SER A 6 2.56 -3.03 -6.34
CA SER A 6 2.73 -3.14 -7.80
C SER A 6 4.15 -2.73 -8.23
N LYS A 7 4.73 -1.68 -7.62
CA LYS A 7 6.10 -1.26 -7.91
C LYS A 7 7.13 -2.30 -7.49
N LEU A 8 6.92 -2.94 -6.33
CA LEU A 8 7.75 -4.05 -5.89
C LEU A 8 7.65 -5.25 -6.85
N GLU A 9 6.45 -5.61 -7.28
CA GLU A 9 6.24 -6.71 -8.23
C GLU A 9 6.87 -6.42 -9.61
N GLU A 10 6.83 -5.17 -10.06
CA GLU A 10 7.40 -4.75 -11.36
C GLU A 10 8.93 -4.67 -11.33
N THR A 11 9.50 -4.12 -10.26
CA THR A 11 10.93 -3.76 -10.23
C THR A 11 11.77 -4.57 -9.28
N GLY A 12 11.13 -5.38 -8.43
CA GLY A 12 11.74 -6.08 -7.30
C GLY A 12 12.41 -5.17 -6.27
N HIS A 13 12.21 -3.85 -6.34
CA HIS A 13 12.87 -2.91 -5.44
C HIS A 13 11.91 -1.85 -4.89
N LEU A 14 12.10 -1.52 -3.61
CA LEU A 14 11.47 -0.38 -2.95
C LEU A 14 12.51 0.31 -2.06
N PRO A 15 12.51 1.65 -1.94
CA PRO A 15 13.30 2.37 -0.94
C PRO A 15 13.00 1.91 0.48
N HIS A 16 13.96 2.07 1.40
CA HIS A 16 13.85 1.56 2.77
C HIS A 16 12.54 1.97 3.46
N LEU A 17 12.16 3.25 3.49
CA LEU A 17 10.95 3.70 4.16
C LEU A 17 9.68 3.10 3.53
N HIS A 18 9.68 2.86 2.21
CA HIS A 18 8.55 2.25 1.52
C HIS A 18 8.44 0.75 1.83
N ARG A 19 9.58 0.05 2.00
CA ARG A 19 9.59 -1.35 2.48
C ARG A 19 8.99 -1.46 3.88
N VAL A 20 9.39 -0.57 4.79
CA VAL A 20 8.84 -0.49 6.15
C VAL A 20 7.34 -0.20 6.12
N GLN A 21 6.92 0.81 5.35
CA GLN A 21 5.51 1.17 5.20
C GLN A 21 4.65 0.02 4.68
N LEU A 22 5.10 -0.67 3.62
CA LEU A 22 4.39 -1.81 3.05
C LEU A 22 4.40 -3.00 4.02
N GLY A 23 5.54 -3.30 4.64
CA GLY A 23 5.70 -4.41 5.59
C GLY A 23 4.77 -4.29 6.79
N ILE A 24 4.75 -3.13 7.47
CA ILE A 24 3.87 -2.86 8.61
C ILE A 24 2.39 -2.96 8.20
N PHE A 25 2.06 -2.46 7.00
CA PHE A 25 0.70 -2.53 6.47
C PHE A 25 0.25 -3.98 6.25
N LEU A 26 1.08 -4.81 5.61
CA LEU A 26 0.78 -6.22 5.37
C LEU A 26 0.67 -7.02 6.68
N LYS A 27 1.61 -6.81 7.62
CA LYS A 27 1.52 -7.37 8.97
C LYS A 27 0.18 -7.03 9.63
N SER A 28 -0.23 -5.76 9.57
CA SER A 28 -1.48 -5.31 10.19
C SER A 28 -2.75 -5.78 9.47
N LEU A 29 -2.62 -6.32 8.26
CA LEU A 29 -3.69 -7.05 7.57
C LEU A 29 -3.77 -8.52 7.97
N GLY A 30 -2.83 -9.01 8.79
CA GLY A 30 -2.80 -10.38 9.30
C GLY A 30 -1.79 -11.30 8.61
N MET A 31 -0.88 -10.76 7.78
CA MET A 31 0.23 -11.54 7.25
C MET A 31 1.19 -11.90 8.39
N ASP A 32 1.44 -13.19 8.61
CA ASP A 32 2.41 -13.66 9.59
C ASP A 32 3.86 -13.44 9.11
N VAL A 33 4.81 -13.59 10.04
CA VAL A 33 6.23 -13.29 9.79
C VAL A 33 6.84 -14.22 8.76
N ASP A 34 6.48 -15.51 8.75
CA ASP A 34 7.06 -16.50 7.84
C ASP A 34 6.54 -16.24 6.42
N THR A 35 5.23 -16.02 6.27
CA THR A 35 4.63 -15.59 5.00
C THR A 35 5.27 -14.30 4.49
N GLN A 36 5.53 -13.32 5.37
CA GLN A 36 6.15 -12.07 4.96
C GLN A 36 7.63 -12.27 4.55
N LEU A 37 8.38 -13.13 5.23
CA LEU A 37 9.75 -13.51 4.83
C LEU A 37 9.78 -14.11 3.43
N HIS A 38 8.89 -15.08 3.15
CA HIS A 38 8.77 -15.68 1.83
C HIS A 38 8.35 -14.67 0.77
N PHE A 39 7.37 -13.82 1.07
CA PHE A 39 6.94 -12.75 0.17
C PHE A 39 8.11 -11.87 -0.28
N TRP A 40 8.93 -11.37 0.67
CA TRP A 40 10.09 -10.53 0.33
C TRP A 40 11.21 -11.31 -0.36
N TYR A 41 11.43 -12.57 0.03
CA TYR A 41 12.40 -13.45 -0.62
C TYR A 41 12.09 -13.63 -2.11
N GLU A 42 10.82 -13.87 -2.45
CA GLU A 42 10.36 -14.15 -3.81
C GLU A 42 10.24 -12.90 -4.68
N THR A 43 9.89 -11.75 -4.11
CA THR A 43 9.64 -10.53 -4.89
C THR A 43 10.84 -9.58 -5.00
N ALA A 44 11.73 -9.53 -4.00
CA ALA A 44 12.81 -8.55 -4.02
C ALA A 44 14.02 -9.00 -4.85
N ILE A 45 14.53 -8.14 -5.74
CA ILE A 45 15.68 -8.44 -6.60
C ILE A 45 16.98 -8.64 -5.83
N ASP A 46 17.09 -8.07 -4.62
CA ASP A 46 18.28 -8.19 -3.78
C ASP A 46 18.53 -9.65 -3.32
N ASN A 47 17.56 -10.54 -3.54
CA ASN A 47 17.59 -11.95 -3.15
C ASN A 47 17.84 -12.90 -4.33
N VAL A 48 18.10 -12.38 -5.52
CA VAL A 48 18.40 -13.21 -6.68
C VAL A 48 19.68 -14.01 -6.43
N ASN A 49 19.63 -15.31 -6.74
CA ASN A 49 20.74 -16.27 -6.59
C ASN A 49 21.23 -16.51 -5.15
N ILE A 50 20.45 -16.17 -4.12
CA ILE A 50 20.73 -16.61 -2.74
C ILE A 50 19.68 -17.60 -2.26
N THR A 51 20.05 -18.50 -1.35
CA THR A 51 19.09 -19.41 -0.72
C THR A 51 18.21 -18.65 0.26
N PHE A 52 17.02 -19.18 0.54
CA PHE A 52 16.13 -18.64 1.58
C PHE A 52 16.84 -18.55 2.95
N GLU A 53 17.66 -19.54 3.30
CA GLU A 53 18.46 -19.53 4.53
C GLU A 53 19.42 -18.32 4.58
N THR A 54 20.10 -18.04 3.46
CA THR A 54 21.02 -16.91 3.35
C THR A 54 20.27 -15.58 3.46
N PHE A 55 19.13 -15.46 2.80
CA PHE A 55 18.23 -14.30 2.90
C PHE A 55 17.76 -14.09 4.34
N ASN A 56 17.22 -15.12 4.98
CA ASN A 56 16.63 -15.04 6.31
C ASN A 56 17.65 -14.60 7.37
N ARG A 57 18.92 -15.00 7.20
CA ARG A 57 20.03 -14.56 8.03
C ARG A 57 20.43 -13.09 7.78
N ARG A 58 20.48 -12.65 6.52
CA ARG A 58 20.99 -11.32 6.14
C ARG A 58 19.94 -10.21 6.22
N ALA A 59 18.79 -10.43 5.60
CA ALA A 59 17.72 -9.44 5.44
C ALA A 59 16.49 -9.74 6.31
N GLY A 60 16.35 -10.97 6.81
CA GLY A 60 15.23 -11.36 7.65
C GLY A 60 15.14 -10.59 8.98
N TYR A 61 16.25 -10.03 9.47
CA TYR A 61 16.26 -9.16 10.66
C TYR A 61 15.28 -7.99 10.53
N GLN A 62 15.27 -7.29 9.39
CA GLN A 62 14.38 -6.15 9.19
C GLN A 62 12.91 -6.56 9.28
N ILE A 63 12.55 -7.71 8.71
CA ILE A 63 11.17 -8.22 8.72
C ILE A 63 10.79 -8.60 10.15
N ARG A 64 11.58 -9.43 10.83
CA ARG A 64 11.32 -9.84 12.22
C ARG A 64 11.24 -8.64 13.18
N HIS A 65 12.02 -7.59 12.94
CA HIS A 65 11.94 -6.34 13.70
C HIS A 65 10.57 -5.65 13.56
N LEU A 66 9.93 -5.67 12.38
CA LEU A 66 8.57 -5.13 12.21
C LEU A 66 7.53 -5.88 13.05
N TYR A 67 7.77 -7.15 13.37
CA TYR A 67 6.93 -7.98 14.23
C TYR A 67 7.31 -7.91 15.71
N GLY A 68 8.28 -7.08 16.10
CA GLY A 68 8.73 -6.99 17.49
C GLY A 68 9.49 -8.23 17.97
N LEU A 69 10.03 -9.04 17.05
CA LEU A 69 10.77 -10.27 17.36
C LEU A 69 12.28 -10.03 17.52
N GLU A 70 12.75 -8.82 17.20
CA GLU A 70 14.16 -8.43 17.24
C GLU A 70 14.32 -7.07 17.95
N GLY A 71 15.53 -6.78 18.42
CA GLY A 71 15.88 -5.49 19.02
C GLY A 71 14.97 -5.09 20.20
N GLY A 72 14.49 -3.85 20.20
CA GLY A 72 13.64 -3.29 21.27
C GLY A 72 12.22 -3.86 21.35
N ARG A 73 11.87 -4.85 20.53
CA ARG A 73 10.58 -5.55 20.52
C ARG A 73 9.36 -4.62 20.42
N ILE A 74 9.51 -3.55 19.65
CA ILE A 74 8.46 -2.56 19.43
C ILE A 74 7.43 -3.12 18.44
N ASP A 75 6.17 -3.11 18.83
CA ASP A 75 5.05 -3.45 17.95
C ASP A 75 4.66 -2.23 17.10
N TYR A 76 5.24 -2.11 15.91
CA TYR A 76 4.97 -1.00 15.00
C TYR A 76 3.54 -1.05 14.45
N ALA A 77 2.77 0.02 14.70
CA ALA A 77 1.45 0.24 14.13
C ALA A 77 1.51 0.95 12.77
N VAL A 78 0.52 0.73 11.90
CA VAL A 78 0.39 1.48 10.64
C VAL A 78 0.20 2.96 10.94
N PRO A 79 1.00 3.86 10.34
CA PRO A 79 0.82 5.29 10.55
C PRO A 79 -0.51 5.81 9.97
N LYS A 80 -1.06 6.86 10.59
CA LYS A 80 -2.23 7.59 10.05
C LYS A 80 -1.88 8.25 8.71
N CYS A 81 -2.89 8.53 7.88
CA CYS A 81 -2.67 9.16 6.58
C CYS A 81 -1.87 10.47 6.67
N GLN A 82 -2.06 11.27 7.73
CA GLN A 82 -1.30 12.50 7.93
C GLN A 82 0.22 12.25 8.01
N THR A 83 0.62 11.28 8.83
CA THR A 83 2.02 10.85 8.95
C THR A 83 2.52 10.26 7.63
N ILE A 84 1.69 9.48 6.93
CA ILE A 84 2.08 8.91 5.64
C ILE A 84 2.34 9.98 4.57
N ILE A 85 1.54 11.05 4.56
CA ILE A 85 1.71 12.17 3.63
C ILE A 85 2.99 12.95 3.90
N SER A 86 3.39 13.07 5.17
CA SER A 86 4.58 13.79 5.60
C SER A 86 5.87 12.97 5.43
N ASP A 87 5.86 11.74 5.94
CA ASP A 87 7.09 11.01 6.26
C ASP A 87 7.26 9.72 5.44
N TYR A 88 6.24 9.34 4.67
CA TYR A 88 6.24 8.11 3.86
C TYR A 88 5.67 8.38 2.45
N PHE A 89 5.26 7.32 1.76
CA PHE A 89 4.70 7.41 0.43
C PHE A 89 3.16 7.44 0.44
N CYS A 90 2.59 8.53 -0.03
CA CYS A 90 1.19 8.64 -0.41
C CYS A 90 1.08 8.83 -1.92
N LEU A 91 0.33 7.97 -2.61
CA LEU A 91 0.11 8.08 -4.06
C LEU A 91 -0.35 9.50 -4.46
N PHE A 92 -1.30 10.04 -3.72
CA PHE A 92 -1.91 11.35 -3.97
C PHE A 92 -1.02 12.53 -3.57
N GLN A 93 0.09 12.30 -2.87
CA GLN A 93 1.06 13.34 -2.52
C GLN A 93 2.30 13.29 -3.42
N ASN A 94 2.78 12.07 -3.70
CA ASN A 94 4.12 11.86 -4.27
C ASN A 94 4.10 11.55 -5.77
N ILE A 95 2.92 11.30 -6.37
CA ILE A 95 2.78 11.07 -7.82
C ILE A 95 2.23 12.32 -8.50
N ASN A 96 2.81 12.64 -9.65
CA ASN A 96 2.39 13.75 -10.50
C ASN A 96 0.98 13.52 -11.07
N SER A 97 0.15 14.57 -11.10
CA SER A 97 -1.22 14.55 -11.64
C SER A 97 -1.30 14.00 -13.06
N LYS A 98 -0.30 14.26 -13.93
CA LYS A 98 -0.24 13.79 -15.31
C LYS A 98 -0.24 12.27 -15.46
N ILE A 99 0.41 11.55 -14.53
CA ILE A 99 0.50 10.08 -14.57
C ILE A 99 -0.44 9.41 -13.55
N LEU A 100 -1.09 10.19 -12.68
CA LEU A 100 -2.00 9.67 -11.67
C LEU A 100 -3.22 9.00 -12.31
N THR A 101 -3.84 9.63 -13.31
CA THR A 101 -5.04 9.06 -13.98
C THR A 101 -4.74 7.71 -14.63
N PRO A 102 -3.70 7.55 -15.46
CA PRO A 102 -3.32 6.23 -15.98
C PRO A 102 -3.09 5.17 -14.89
N ILE A 103 -2.47 5.56 -13.77
CA ILE A 103 -2.27 4.65 -12.63
C ILE A 103 -3.62 4.24 -12.00
N LEU A 104 -4.54 5.18 -11.78
CA LEU A 104 -5.85 4.87 -11.20
C LEU A 104 -6.69 4.01 -12.16
N GLU A 105 -6.68 4.31 -13.45
CA GLU A 105 -7.36 3.52 -14.47
C GLU A 105 -6.82 2.09 -14.53
N SER A 106 -5.50 1.91 -14.58
CA SER A 106 -4.90 0.56 -14.54
C SER A 106 -5.24 -0.21 -13.26
N PHE A 107 -5.49 0.47 -12.14
CA PHE A 107 -5.85 -0.20 -10.90
C PHE A 107 -7.34 -0.50 -10.75
N TYR A 108 -8.23 0.27 -11.36
CA TYR A 108 -9.66 0.22 -11.02
C TYR A 108 -10.59 0.06 -12.23
N ASN A 109 -10.14 0.33 -13.45
CA ASN A 109 -10.90 0.19 -14.69
C ASN A 109 -10.43 -1.04 -15.51
N LEU A 110 -10.17 -2.16 -14.83
CA LEU A 110 -9.60 -3.38 -15.44
C LEU A 110 -10.60 -4.17 -16.31
N ASP A 111 -11.90 -4.02 -16.08
CA ASP A 111 -12.94 -4.83 -16.71
C ASP A 111 -13.70 -4.00 -17.76
N GLN A 112 -13.61 -4.40 -19.03
CA GLN A 112 -14.29 -3.71 -20.13
C GLN A 112 -15.82 -3.76 -20.03
N ASN A 113 -16.37 -4.72 -19.29
CA ASN A 113 -17.81 -4.90 -19.12
C ASN A 113 -18.36 -4.23 -17.85
N LYS A 114 -17.51 -3.51 -17.09
CA LYS A 114 -17.94 -2.75 -15.90
C LYS A 114 -17.94 -1.25 -16.15
N GLU A 115 -18.69 -0.56 -15.29
CA GLU A 115 -18.67 0.89 -15.13
C GLU A 115 -17.21 1.37 -15.00
N LYS A 116 -16.78 2.23 -15.93
CA LYS A 116 -15.50 2.92 -15.84
C LYS A 116 -15.64 4.10 -14.88
N PHE A 117 -14.72 4.20 -13.94
CA PHE A 117 -14.68 5.32 -13.01
C PHE A 117 -14.00 6.54 -13.66
N ASP A 118 -14.63 7.70 -13.52
CA ASP A 118 -14.04 9.01 -13.83
C ASP A 118 -13.32 9.55 -12.58
N PHE A 119 -12.07 10.01 -12.77
CA PHE A 119 -11.21 10.52 -11.70
C PHE A 119 -11.05 12.06 -11.73
N ASN A 120 -11.85 12.80 -12.50
CA ASN A 120 -11.78 14.27 -12.54
C ASN A 120 -11.95 14.92 -11.15
N GLU A 121 -12.92 14.46 -10.34
CA GLU A 121 -13.10 14.95 -8.94
C GLU A 121 -11.84 14.69 -8.09
N VAL A 122 -11.09 13.62 -8.37
CA VAL A 122 -9.84 13.30 -7.67
C VAL A 122 -8.76 14.29 -8.06
N LEU A 123 -8.61 14.61 -9.34
CA LEU A 123 -7.61 15.56 -9.84
C LEU A 123 -7.82 16.96 -9.25
N VAL A 124 -9.07 17.42 -9.17
CA VAL A 124 -9.42 18.70 -8.53
C VAL A 124 -8.97 18.73 -7.06
N GLU A 125 -9.17 17.64 -6.32
CA GLU A 125 -8.71 17.57 -4.91
C GLU A 125 -7.17 17.58 -4.80
N ILE A 126 -6.44 17.02 -5.76
CA ILE A 126 -4.97 17.09 -5.81
C ILE A 126 -4.48 18.50 -6.10
N GLU A 127 -5.07 19.17 -7.09
CA GLU A 127 -4.74 20.56 -7.43
C GLU A 127 -4.97 21.52 -6.24
N ASN A 128 -5.93 21.18 -5.38
CA ASN A 128 -6.21 21.90 -4.15
C ASN A 128 -5.37 21.43 -2.94
N PHE A 129 -4.32 20.63 -3.15
CA PHE A 129 -3.44 20.10 -2.10
C PHE A 129 -4.17 19.27 -1.02
N LYS A 130 -5.20 18.51 -1.41
CA LYS A 130 -6.02 17.68 -0.51
C LYS A 130 -5.88 16.19 -0.83
N PRO A 131 -4.72 15.57 -0.60
CA PRO A 131 -4.48 14.15 -0.91
C PRO A 131 -5.41 13.18 -0.17
N ARG A 132 -5.86 13.52 1.05
CA ARG A 132 -6.84 12.71 1.80
C ARG A 132 -8.25 12.78 1.21
N ASN A 133 -8.64 13.94 0.69
CA ASN A 133 -9.92 14.08 0.01
C ASN A 133 -9.89 13.30 -1.30
N ALA A 134 -8.84 13.47 -2.11
CA ALA A 134 -8.63 12.69 -3.33
C ALA A 134 -8.72 11.19 -3.08
N CYS A 135 -8.06 10.69 -2.03
CA CYS A 135 -8.21 9.31 -1.57
C CYS A 135 -9.68 9.00 -1.27
N SER A 136 -10.35 9.77 -0.41
CA SER A 136 -11.75 9.54 -0.03
C SER A 136 -12.72 9.59 -1.23
N THR A 137 -12.44 10.39 -2.25
CA THR A 137 -13.19 10.45 -3.50
C THR A 137 -13.06 9.14 -4.27
N VAL A 138 -11.84 8.59 -4.41
CA VAL A 138 -11.66 7.23 -4.96
C VAL A 138 -12.43 6.19 -4.14
N PHE A 139 -12.49 6.32 -2.80
CA PHE A 139 -13.25 5.38 -1.96
C PHE A 139 -14.73 5.43 -2.32
N LYS A 140 -15.28 6.64 -2.39
CA LYS A 140 -16.67 6.91 -2.73
C LYS A 140 -17.02 6.32 -4.09
N LEU A 141 -16.18 6.50 -5.11
CA LEU A 141 -16.40 5.94 -6.44
C LEU A 141 -16.48 4.40 -6.39
N LEU A 142 -15.50 3.75 -5.78
CA LEU A 142 -15.42 2.28 -5.75
C LEU A 142 -16.51 1.63 -4.89
N ASN A 143 -16.82 2.24 -3.75
CA ASN A 143 -17.69 1.62 -2.75
C ASN A 143 -19.14 2.12 -2.86
N LYS A 144 -19.38 3.24 -3.55
CA LYS A 144 -20.65 3.98 -3.57
C LYS A 144 -21.07 4.49 -2.18
N GLU A 145 -20.09 4.78 -1.32
CA GLU A 145 -20.25 5.21 0.06
C GLU A 145 -19.38 6.44 0.35
N LYS A 146 -19.96 7.52 0.88
CA LYS A 146 -19.19 8.70 1.30
C LYS A 146 -18.59 8.44 2.67
N LYS A 147 -17.26 8.28 2.71
CA LYS A 147 -16.50 8.13 3.95
C LYS A 147 -15.18 8.88 3.86
N PHE A 148 -14.88 9.68 4.86
CA PHE A 148 -13.57 10.32 4.96
C PHE A 148 -12.52 9.31 5.42
N ILE A 149 -11.45 9.16 4.64
CA ILE A 149 -10.38 8.20 4.88
C ILE A 149 -9.18 8.90 5.51
N SER A 150 -8.94 8.59 6.78
CA SER A 150 -7.82 9.10 7.56
C SER A 150 -6.76 8.05 7.92
N HIS A 151 -6.98 6.79 7.53
CA HIS A 151 -6.07 5.68 7.84
C HIS A 151 -6.12 4.59 6.75
N PRO A 152 -4.98 3.99 6.33
CA PRO A 152 -4.95 2.94 5.32
C PRO A 152 -5.78 1.70 5.68
N LEU A 153 -5.74 1.25 6.94
CA LEU A 153 -6.56 0.11 7.38
C LEU A 153 -8.07 0.42 7.34
N SER A 154 -8.48 1.68 7.54
CA SER A 154 -9.88 2.08 7.44
C SER A 154 -10.41 2.00 6.01
N TRP A 155 -9.53 2.18 5.02
CA TRP A 155 -9.83 1.92 3.61
C TRP A 155 -10.17 0.46 3.37
N VAL A 156 -9.25 -0.44 3.74
CA VAL A 156 -9.40 -1.88 3.52
C VAL A 156 -10.65 -2.41 4.22
N LYS A 157 -10.82 -2.08 5.50
CA LYS A 157 -12.01 -2.48 6.28
C LYS A 157 -13.31 -1.99 5.65
N GLY A 158 -13.31 -0.77 5.09
CA GLY A 158 -14.47 -0.23 4.38
C GLY A 158 -14.79 -1.00 3.11
N SER A 159 -13.77 -1.32 2.31
CA SER A 159 -13.96 -2.03 1.04
C SER A 159 -14.28 -3.52 1.19
N MET A 160 -13.80 -4.19 2.23
CA MET A 160 -14.10 -5.60 2.48
C MET A 160 -15.56 -5.87 2.86
N LYS A 161 -16.27 -4.89 3.46
CA LYS A 161 -17.69 -5.05 3.84
C LYS A 161 -18.58 -5.42 2.65
N LYS A 162 -18.21 -5.02 1.43
CA LYS A 162 -18.98 -5.28 0.21
C LYS A 162 -18.75 -6.69 -0.38
N SER A 163 -17.59 -7.31 -0.14
CA SER A 163 -17.31 -8.68 -0.62
C SER A 163 -18.02 -9.78 0.18
N LYS A 164 -18.58 -9.47 1.36
CA LYS A 164 -19.41 -10.40 2.14
C LYS A 164 -20.91 -10.32 1.81
N ILE A 165 -21.29 -9.49 0.84
CA ILE A 165 -22.70 -9.26 0.41
C ILE A 165 -22.87 -9.75 -1.05
N LYS A 166 -22.06 -10.70 -1.49
CA LYS A 166 -22.23 -11.42 -2.75
C LYS A 166 -22.11 -12.91 -2.50
#